data_AF-A0AAF1KM41-F1
#
_entry.id   AF-A0AAF1KM41-F1
#
_cell.length_a   1.000
_cell.length_b   1.000
_cell.length_c   1.000
_cell.angle_alpha   90.00
_cell.angle_beta   90.00
_cell.angle_gamma   90.00
#
_symmetry.space_group_name_H-M   'P 1'
#
loop_
_entity.id
_entity.type
_entity.pdbx_description
1 polymer ?
#
loop_
_entity_poly.entity_id
_entity_poly.type
_entity_poly.pdbx_seq_one_letter_code
_entity_poly.pdbx_strand_id
1 'polypeptide(L)'
;MGRDGQAERRHDIDVIRVVLFALLMVYHTALIFGTRSWLLQASSPNRAFDLLLLALHPWRLGLLFLVSGISTAALAKRLAPADIRKKRSLQLIPPLLLGIFVLVPPQLYLALKAVSATDLPYLDFWEIYLRFGTITAQDGKAVSLVSLQHLWFIGYLWLYTVVLTLGLAFLRGWLSPFTAGLKHLLQGRGLLVWPILYLAVLRLVLFPIFGETMEVGSDWYAHILYFSLFTFGYVIAEDEKFWATAVGYRRHAALVAVVSLAILACLLVVYPPGARSLGVTVLHRVGRSMFQWSAMVAILGYGRALITGPHPVITYLNRSVLTCYVLHQTVLIAFAYWWMRNFGLDTGSFFLIVVATIACCLALYEVQRQLTRLLKARSTPVFPTQLPLA
;
A
#
# COMPACT_ATOMS: atom_id res chain seq x y z
N MET A 1 23.57 -36.35 5.52
CA MET A 1 23.00 -35.69 6.72
C MET A 1 22.28 -34.42 6.27
N GLY A 2 20.97 -34.38 6.50
CA GLY A 2 20.02 -33.54 5.76
C GLY A 2 20.18 -32.03 5.94
N ARG A 3 20.24 -31.31 4.81
CA ARG A 3 19.73 -29.94 4.72
C ARG A 3 18.25 -30.05 4.35
N ASP A 4 17.39 -30.10 5.36
CA ASP A 4 15.97 -29.84 5.14
C ASP A 4 15.83 -28.47 4.47
N GLY A 5 15.22 -28.47 3.28
CA GLY A 5 15.05 -27.31 2.40
C GLY A 5 14.13 -26.25 3.00
N GLN A 6 14.60 -25.52 4.01
CA GLN A 6 14.05 -24.22 4.32
C GLN A 6 14.38 -23.30 3.16
N ALA A 7 13.41 -23.10 2.25
CA ALA A 7 13.50 -22.08 1.22
C ALA A 7 14.04 -20.78 1.84
N GLU A 8 15.21 -20.35 1.34
CA GLU A 8 15.97 -19.24 1.88
C GLU A 8 15.09 -17.99 1.94
N ARG A 9 15.06 -17.33 3.10
CA ARG A 9 14.19 -16.18 3.33
C ARG A 9 14.60 -15.04 2.39
N ARG A 10 13.63 -14.52 1.64
CA ARG A 10 13.83 -13.41 0.70
C ARG A 10 14.00 -12.06 1.43
N HIS A 11 15.24 -11.76 1.82
CA HIS A 11 15.61 -10.54 2.55
C HIS A 11 15.41 -9.26 1.72
N ASP A 12 15.65 -9.34 0.41
CA ASP A 12 15.37 -8.29 -0.56
C ASP A 12 13.90 -7.84 -0.50
N ILE A 13 12.97 -8.80 -0.49
CA ILE A 13 11.53 -8.52 -0.42
C ILE A 13 11.12 -7.91 0.92
N ASP A 14 11.73 -8.35 2.02
CA ASP A 14 11.49 -7.81 3.35
C ASP A 14 11.94 -6.35 3.48
N VAL A 15 13.07 -5.98 2.88
CA VAL A 15 13.53 -4.57 2.82
C VAL A 15 12.60 -3.73 1.96
N ILE A 16 12.29 -4.20 0.74
CA ILE A 16 11.40 -3.49 -0.18
C ILE A 16 10.06 -3.19 0.49
N ARG A 17 9.48 -4.17 1.20
CA ARG A 17 8.24 -3.98 1.97
C ARG A 17 8.38 -2.82 2.96
N VAL A 18 9.41 -2.84 3.82
CA VAL A 18 9.64 -1.79 4.83
C VAL A 18 9.77 -0.42 4.19
N VAL A 19 10.55 -0.30 3.12
CA VAL A 19 10.74 0.97 2.39
C VAL A 19 9.42 1.47 1.80
N LEU A 20 8.63 0.59 1.18
CA LEU A 20 7.33 0.96 0.61
C LEU A 20 6.35 1.52 1.66
N PHE A 21 6.35 0.96 2.86
CA PHE A 21 5.53 1.46 3.97
C PHE A 21 6.09 2.74 4.59
N ALA A 22 7.40 2.89 4.70
CA ALA A 22 7.98 4.16 5.16
C ALA A 22 7.63 5.31 4.20
N LEU A 23 7.74 5.07 2.88
CA LEU A 23 7.36 6.03 1.85
C LEU A 23 5.87 6.35 1.82
N LEU A 24 5.00 5.47 2.33
CA LEU A 24 3.57 5.75 2.48
C LEU A 24 3.32 6.90 3.46
N MET A 25 4.08 6.96 4.56
CA MET A 25 3.95 8.02 5.56
C MET A 25 4.37 9.36 4.97
N VAL A 26 5.50 9.38 4.25
CA VAL A 26 5.97 10.55 3.48
C VAL A 26 4.91 10.99 2.46
N TYR A 27 4.31 10.04 1.73
CA TYR A 27 3.28 10.30 0.74
C TYR A 27 2.04 10.97 1.36
N HIS A 28 1.49 10.44 2.45
CA HIS A 28 0.33 11.04 3.10
C HIS A 28 0.64 12.39 3.73
N THR A 29 1.85 12.59 4.28
CA THR A 29 2.23 13.93 4.75
C THR A 29 2.31 14.91 3.59
N ALA A 30 2.84 14.49 2.44
CA ALA A 30 2.95 15.35 1.26
C ALA A 30 1.58 15.78 0.70
N LEU A 31 0.51 14.99 0.90
CA LEU A 31 -0.85 15.38 0.49
C LEU A 31 -1.32 16.65 1.21
N ILE A 32 -0.89 16.89 2.45
CA ILE A 32 -1.26 18.10 3.21
C ILE A 32 -0.69 19.37 2.56
N PHE A 33 0.49 19.26 1.96
CA PHE A 33 1.24 20.39 1.41
C PHE A 33 1.17 20.51 -0.12
N GLY A 34 0.62 19.50 -0.81
CA GLY A 34 0.38 19.53 -2.25
C GLY A 34 -0.79 20.42 -2.64
N THR A 35 -0.97 20.71 -3.93
CA THR A 35 -2.03 21.64 -4.37
C THR A 35 -3.40 21.00 -4.52
N ARG A 36 -3.51 19.68 -4.34
CA ARG A 36 -4.77 18.95 -4.39
C ARG A 36 -5.39 18.92 -2.99
N SER A 37 -6.69 19.19 -2.92
CA SER A 37 -7.42 19.11 -1.66
C SER A 37 -7.37 17.70 -1.08
N TRP A 38 -7.13 17.64 0.22
CA TRP A 38 -7.17 16.42 1.02
C TRP A 38 -7.81 16.70 2.38
N LEU A 39 -7.76 15.72 3.30
CA LEU A 39 -8.37 15.80 4.63
C LEU A 39 -7.92 17.04 5.43
N LEU A 40 -6.65 17.41 5.31
CA LEU A 40 -6.10 18.65 5.85
C LEU A 40 -5.26 19.32 4.78
N GLN A 41 -5.25 20.65 4.78
CA GLN A 41 -4.56 21.46 3.78
C GLN A 41 -3.69 22.51 4.47
N ALA A 42 -2.43 22.63 4.03
CA ALA A 42 -1.54 23.70 4.44
C ALA A 42 -2.00 25.05 3.88
N SER A 43 -1.70 26.14 4.58
CA SER A 43 -2.08 27.51 4.17
C SER A 43 -1.36 27.98 2.90
N SER A 44 -0.19 27.42 2.61
CA SER A 44 0.60 27.69 1.40
C SER A 44 0.93 26.39 0.64
N PRO A 45 -0.01 25.86 -0.16
CA PRO A 45 0.23 24.67 -0.97
C PRO A 45 1.37 24.87 -1.97
N ASN A 46 2.20 23.84 -2.16
CA ASN A 46 3.40 23.92 -2.98
C ASN A 46 3.47 22.76 -3.99
N ARG A 47 3.62 23.10 -5.28
CA ARG A 47 3.72 22.14 -6.40
C ARG A 47 4.90 21.18 -6.30
N ALA A 48 5.94 21.51 -5.54
CA ALA A 48 7.04 20.59 -5.26
C ALA A 48 6.54 19.30 -4.57
N PHE A 49 5.51 19.40 -3.72
CA PHE A 49 4.89 18.22 -3.12
C PHE A 49 4.06 17.43 -4.14
N ASP A 50 3.43 18.07 -5.13
CA ASP A 50 2.77 17.32 -6.22
C ASP A 50 3.76 16.52 -7.06
N LEU A 51 4.97 17.06 -7.29
CA LEU A 51 6.07 16.34 -7.94
C LEU A 51 6.55 15.17 -7.09
N LEU A 52 6.66 15.35 -5.77
CA LEU A 52 6.99 14.25 -4.84
C LEU A 52 5.91 13.16 -4.86
N LEU A 53 4.62 13.55 -4.82
CA LEU A 53 3.48 12.64 -4.91
C LEU A 53 3.50 11.88 -6.25
N LEU A 54 3.76 12.57 -7.36
CA LEU A 54 3.92 11.98 -8.69
C LEU A 54 5.07 10.96 -8.73
N ALA A 55 6.19 11.26 -8.07
CA ALA A 55 7.35 10.38 -8.01
C ALA A 55 7.11 9.14 -7.14
N LEU A 56 6.30 9.23 -6.08
CA LEU A 56 6.10 8.12 -5.14
C LEU A 56 4.91 7.21 -5.49
N HIS A 57 3.86 7.75 -6.10
CA HIS A 57 2.58 7.05 -6.14
C HIS A 57 2.47 5.91 -7.18
N PRO A 58 2.87 6.08 -8.46
CA PRO A 58 2.54 5.12 -9.52
C PRO A 58 3.06 3.70 -9.30
N TRP A 59 4.29 3.56 -8.79
CA TRP A 59 4.95 2.26 -8.59
C TRP A 59 4.75 1.69 -7.19
N ARG A 60 4.65 2.53 -6.15
CA ARG A 60 4.65 2.10 -4.75
C ARG A 60 3.49 1.16 -4.43
N LEU A 61 2.27 1.51 -4.83
CA LEU A 61 1.08 0.68 -4.59
C LEU A 61 1.12 -0.62 -5.39
N GLY A 62 1.46 -0.52 -6.68
CA GLY A 62 1.61 -1.71 -7.54
C GLY A 62 2.66 -2.69 -6.99
N LEU A 63 3.78 -2.17 -6.48
CA LEU A 63 4.83 -2.99 -5.88
C LEU A 63 4.40 -3.61 -4.55
N LEU A 64 3.61 -2.92 -3.73
CA LEU A 64 3.04 -3.49 -2.50
C LEU A 64 2.14 -4.69 -2.80
N PHE A 65 1.29 -4.61 -3.82
CA PHE A 65 0.46 -5.74 -4.24
C PHE A 65 1.31 -6.89 -4.80
N LEU A 66 2.28 -6.58 -5.66
CA LEU A 66 3.21 -7.58 -6.20
C LEU A 66 3.98 -8.31 -5.09
N VAL A 67 4.59 -7.58 -4.16
CA VAL A 67 5.29 -8.15 -2.99
C VAL A 67 4.35 -8.97 -2.11
N SER A 68 3.09 -8.53 -1.97
CA SER A 68 2.07 -9.29 -1.24
C SER A 68 1.72 -10.62 -1.94
N GLY A 69 1.74 -10.64 -3.28
CA GLY A 69 1.64 -11.83 -4.10
C GLY A 69 2.78 -12.81 -3.86
N ILE A 70 4.04 -12.32 -3.92
CA ILE A 70 5.25 -13.11 -3.61
C ILE A 70 5.15 -13.74 -2.21
N SER A 71 4.71 -12.95 -1.24
CA SER A 71 4.55 -13.39 0.15
C SER A 71 3.47 -14.48 0.28
N THR A 72 2.42 -14.40 -0.53
CA THR A 72 1.34 -15.40 -0.56
C THR A 72 1.78 -16.68 -1.25
N ALA A 73 2.61 -16.61 -2.30
CA ALA A 73 3.25 -17.79 -2.89
C ALA A 73 4.14 -18.53 -1.88
N ALA A 74 4.91 -17.81 -1.08
CA ALA A 74 5.71 -18.41 -0.01
C ALA A 74 4.85 -19.14 1.04
N LEU A 75 3.64 -18.64 1.34
CA LEU A 75 2.69 -19.34 2.22
C LEU A 75 2.09 -20.58 1.55
N ALA A 76 1.79 -20.52 0.25
CA ALA A 76 1.20 -21.61 -0.52
C ALA A 76 2.10 -22.86 -0.62
N LYS A 77 3.40 -22.71 -0.37
CA LYS A 77 4.33 -23.86 -0.23
C LYS A 77 4.07 -24.72 1.00
N ARG A 78 3.49 -24.14 2.05
CA ARG A 78 3.42 -24.75 3.39
C ARG A 78 1.99 -24.92 3.91
N LEU A 79 1.01 -24.30 3.24
CA LEU A 79 -0.37 -24.22 3.71
C LEU A 79 -1.33 -24.52 2.57
N ALA A 80 -2.41 -25.24 2.87
CA ALA A 80 -3.50 -25.42 1.92
C ALA A 80 -4.21 -24.08 1.66
N PRO A 81 -4.87 -23.89 0.49
CA PRO A 81 -5.53 -22.62 0.17
C PRO A 81 -6.54 -22.15 1.23
N ALA A 82 -7.26 -23.08 1.89
CA ALA A 82 -8.18 -22.76 2.98
C ALA A 82 -7.46 -22.20 4.23
N ASP A 83 -6.31 -22.76 4.60
CA ASP A 83 -5.51 -22.28 5.73
C ASP A 83 -4.90 -20.92 5.46
N ILE A 84 -4.50 -20.65 4.21
CA ILE A 84 -4.04 -19.32 3.79
C ILE A 84 -5.17 -18.31 3.98
N ARG A 85 -6.40 -18.61 3.52
CA ARG A 85 -7.56 -17.73 3.74
C ARG A 85 -7.79 -17.49 5.21
N LYS A 86 -7.88 -18.54 6.03
CA LYS A 86 -8.12 -18.41 7.47
C LYS A 86 -7.06 -17.51 8.13
N LYS A 87 -5.78 -17.79 7.88
CA LYS A 87 -4.66 -17.02 8.43
C LYS A 87 -4.69 -15.56 8.00
N ARG A 88 -4.98 -15.29 6.73
CA ARG A 88 -5.03 -13.93 6.18
C ARG A 88 -6.27 -13.16 6.64
N SER A 89 -7.43 -13.81 6.75
CA SER A 89 -8.63 -13.22 7.33
C SER A 89 -8.39 -12.78 8.77
N LEU A 90 -7.79 -13.64 9.61
CA LEU A 90 -7.45 -13.29 11.00
C LEU A 90 -6.38 -12.20 11.10
N GLN A 91 -5.51 -12.08 10.10
CA GLN A 91 -4.48 -11.04 10.05
C GLN A 91 -5.03 -9.69 9.59
N LEU A 92 -5.98 -9.67 8.66
CA LEU A 92 -6.37 -8.46 7.92
C LEU A 92 -7.73 -7.90 8.36
N ILE A 93 -8.72 -8.75 8.65
CA ILE A 93 -10.07 -8.30 9.00
C ILE A 93 -10.10 -7.56 10.35
N PRO A 94 -9.51 -8.07 11.45
CA PRO A 94 -9.62 -7.36 12.73
C PRO A 94 -8.99 -5.95 12.70
N PRO A 95 -7.78 -5.74 12.13
CA PRO A 95 -7.25 -4.39 11.99
C PRO A 95 -8.03 -3.52 11.02
N LEU A 96 -8.65 -4.10 9.99
CA LEU A 96 -9.52 -3.37 9.07
C LEU A 96 -10.78 -2.85 9.78
N LEU A 97 -11.48 -3.69 10.54
CA LEU A 97 -12.67 -3.30 11.30
C LEU A 97 -12.32 -2.27 12.38
N LEU A 98 -11.24 -2.50 13.14
CA LEU A 98 -10.71 -1.50 14.08
C LEU A 98 -10.46 -0.16 13.37
N GLY A 99 -9.88 -0.24 12.19
CA GLY A 99 -9.61 0.93 11.38
C GLY A 99 -10.88 1.69 10.98
N ILE A 100 -11.88 1.00 10.42
CA ILE A 100 -13.14 1.60 9.96
C ILE A 100 -13.93 2.23 11.12
N PHE A 101 -14.03 1.55 12.26
CA PHE A 101 -14.92 1.99 13.34
C PHE A 101 -14.26 2.88 14.39
N VAL A 102 -12.93 2.84 14.52
CA VAL A 102 -12.20 3.54 15.59
C VAL A 102 -11.16 4.51 15.05
N LEU A 103 -10.41 4.17 14.00
CA LEU A 103 -9.28 4.99 13.56
C LEU A 103 -9.64 6.01 12.48
N VAL A 104 -10.54 5.66 11.56
CA VAL A 104 -11.01 6.54 10.49
C VAL A 104 -11.88 7.69 11.02
N PRO A 105 -12.85 7.49 11.94
CA PRO A 105 -13.74 8.57 12.36
C PRO A 105 -13.01 9.81 12.94
N PRO A 106 -11.98 9.67 13.80
CA PRO A 106 -11.19 10.82 14.24
C PRO A 106 -10.57 11.61 13.11
N GLN A 107 -10.12 10.95 12.03
CA GLN A 107 -9.53 11.64 10.88
C GLN A 107 -10.55 12.55 10.20
N LEU A 108 -11.74 12.01 9.94
CA LEU A 108 -12.83 12.74 9.28
C LEU A 108 -13.38 13.85 10.17
N TYR A 109 -13.48 13.61 11.49
CA TYR A 109 -13.88 14.62 12.45
C TYR A 109 -12.93 15.82 12.48
N LEU A 110 -11.62 15.56 12.52
CA LEU A 110 -10.61 16.63 12.52
C LEU A 110 -10.57 17.37 11.18
N ALA A 111 -10.74 16.65 10.06
CA ALA A 111 -10.89 17.26 8.74
C ALA A 111 -12.12 18.18 8.68
N LEU A 112 -13.26 17.72 9.21
CA LEU A 112 -14.48 18.52 9.29
C LEU A 112 -14.26 19.79 10.13
N LYS A 113 -13.65 19.65 11.32
CA LYS A 113 -13.33 20.82 12.17
C LYS A 113 -12.40 21.81 11.51
N ALA A 114 -11.43 21.34 10.71
CA ALA A 114 -10.52 22.20 9.98
C ALA A 114 -11.23 23.03 8.89
N VAL A 115 -12.30 22.49 8.29
CA VAL A 115 -13.00 23.13 7.16
C VAL A 115 -14.24 23.94 7.58
N SER A 116 -15.03 23.46 8.53
CA SER A 116 -16.37 24.02 8.79
C SER A 116 -16.56 24.71 10.15
N ALA A 117 -15.49 24.91 10.93
CA ALA A 117 -15.54 25.52 12.27
C ALA A 117 -16.70 25.00 13.14
N THR A 118 -17.10 23.75 12.96
CA THR A 118 -18.26 23.17 13.61
C THR A 118 -17.99 22.93 15.10
N ASP A 119 -18.98 23.28 15.93
CA ASP A 119 -18.97 23.00 17.37
C ASP A 119 -19.48 21.58 17.71
N LEU A 120 -19.75 20.75 16.68
CA LEU A 120 -20.23 19.38 16.85
C LEU A 120 -19.29 18.57 17.79
N PRO A 121 -19.80 18.06 18.93
CA PRO A 121 -19.04 17.16 19.78
C PRO A 121 -18.64 15.87 19.07
N TYR A 122 -17.50 15.28 19.45
CA TYR A 122 -16.97 14.08 18.78
C TYR A 122 -17.91 12.88 18.91
N LEU A 123 -18.56 12.68 20.06
CA LEU A 123 -19.46 11.54 20.27
C LEU A 123 -20.68 11.62 19.36
N ASP A 124 -21.23 12.82 19.17
CA ASP A 124 -22.37 13.06 18.25
C ASP A 124 -21.94 12.82 16.80
N PHE A 125 -20.76 13.29 16.40
CA PHE A 125 -20.19 12.96 15.09
C PHE A 125 -20.01 11.45 14.91
N TRP A 126 -19.51 10.76 15.93
CA TRP A 126 -19.27 9.32 15.88
C TRP A 126 -20.59 8.54 15.78
N GLU A 127 -21.66 8.98 16.47
CA GLU A 127 -22.99 8.40 16.31
C GLU A 127 -23.51 8.57 14.88
N ILE A 128 -23.38 9.77 14.30
CA ILE A 128 -23.75 10.05 12.90
C ILE A 128 -22.95 9.13 11.95
N TYR A 129 -21.65 8.97 12.20
CA TYR A 129 -20.78 8.08 11.43
C TYR A 129 -21.26 6.62 11.49
N LEU A 130 -21.58 6.11 12.69
CA LEU A 130 -22.06 4.73 12.88
C LEU A 130 -23.44 4.47 12.25
N ARG A 131 -24.27 5.52 12.12
CA ARG A 131 -25.55 5.47 11.39
C ARG A 131 -25.37 5.54 9.87
N PHE A 132 -24.15 5.41 9.36
CA PHE A 132 -23.80 5.53 7.93
C PHE A 132 -24.23 6.87 7.33
N GLY A 133 -24.09 7.94 8.11
CA GLY A 133 -24.40 9.30 7.67
C GLY A 133 -23.61 9.70 6.42
N THR A 134 -24.13 10.70 5.71
CA THR A 134 -23.49 11.28 4.53
C THR A 134 -23.00 12.70 4.81
N ILE A 135 -21.95 13.10 4.11
CA ILE A 135 -21.52 14.50 4.01
C ILE A 135 -21.76 15.00 2.60
N THR A 136 -22.15 16.26 2.48
CA THR A 136 -22.25 16.91 1.17
C THR A 136 -20.85 17.30 0.72
N ALA A 137 -20.39 16.67 -0.37
CA ALA A 137 -19.14 17.03 -1.03
C ALA A 137 -19.24 18.44 -1.65
N GLN A 138 -18.09 19.00 -2.03
CA GLN A 138 -18.00 20.34 -2.62
C GLN A 138 -18.81 20.48 -3.94
N ASP A 139 -19.08 19.37 -4.63
CA ASP A 139 -19.90 19.31 -5.83
C ASP A 139 -21.41 19.11 -5.54
N GLY A 140 -21.81 19.19 -4.26
CA GLY A 140 -23.20 19.06 -3.81
C GLY A 140 -23.68 17.62 -3.64
N LYS A 141 -22.85 16.61 -3.92
CA LYS A 141 -23.26 15.20 -3.80
C LYS A 141 -23.12 14.69 -2.38
N ALA A 142 -24.08 13.90 -1.92
CA ALA A 142 -23.98 13.17 -0.67
C ALA A 142 -22.96 12.02 -0.82
N VAL A 143 -21.90 12.05 -0.02
CA VAL A 143 -20.86 11.02 0.06
C VAL A 143 -20.94 10.36 1.42
N SER A 144 -20.91 9.03 1.45
CA SER A 144 -20.89 8.26 2.70
C SER A 144 -19.70 8.66 3.57
N LEU A 145 -19.96 8.95 4.85
CA LEU A 145 -18.91 9.16 5.84
C LEU A 145 -18.10 7.88 6.05
N VAL A 146 -18.79 6.74 6.10
CA VAL A 146 -18.16 5.43 6.27
C VAL A 146 -17.43 5.08 4.97
N SER A 147 -16.12 4.99 5.06
CA SER A 147 -15.23 4.74 3.95
C SER A 147 -13.98 3.98 4.43
N LEU A 148 -13.31 3.30 3.51
CA LEU A 148 -12.10 2.55 3.83
C LEU A 148 -10.91 3.49 4.11
N GLN A 149 -10.95 4.72 3.60
CA GLN A 149 -9.81 5.66 3.65
C GLN A 149 -8.50 4.95 3.31
N HIS A 150 -7.40 5.21 4.01
CA HIS A 150 -6.11 4.57 3.77
C HIS A 150 -6.11 3.04 3.90
N LEU A 151 -7.15 2.43 4.48
CA LEU A 151 -7.22 1.00 4.72
C LEU A 151 -7.69 0.19 3.50
N TRP A 152 -8.09 0.86 2.41
CA TRP A 152 -8.57 0.20 1.19
C TRP A 152 -7.60 -0.88 0.69
N PHE A 153 -6.29 -0.66 0.81
CA PHE A 153 -5.28 -1.64 0.41
C PHE A 153 -5.39 -2.96 1.19
N ILE A 154 -5.69 -2.94 2.50
CA ILE A 154 -5.92 -4.16 3.29
C ILE A 154 -7.20 -4.87 2.83
N GLY A 155 -8.28 -4.11 2.58
CA GLY A 155 -9.52 -4.67 2.06
C GLY A 155 -9.31 -5.38 0.72
N TYR A 156 -8.57 -4.75 -0.19
CA TYR A 156 -8.25 -5.31 -1.51
C TYR A 156 -7.32 -6.52 -1.36
N LEU A 157 -6.30 -6.44 -0.52
CA LEU A 157 -5.39 -7.55 -0.28
C LEU A 157 -6.12 -8.79 0.28
N TRP A 158 -7.07 -8.58 1.19
CA TRP A 158 -7.92 -9.66 1.69
C TRP A 158 -8.77 -10.27 0.56
N LEU A 159 -9.49 -9.44 -0.20
CA LEU A 159 -10.31 -9.88 -1.33
C LEU A 159 -9.48 -10.68 -2.35
N TYR A 160 -8.33 -10.14 -2.78
CA TYR A 160 -7.46 -10.79 -3.75
C TYR A 160 -6.90 -12.11 -3.24
N THR A 161 -6.60 -12.20 -1.94
CA THR A 161 -6.20 -13.47 -1.31
C THR A 161 -7.33 -14.49 -1.36
N VAL A 162 -8.56 -14.09 -1.05
CA VAL A 162 -9.74 -14.97 -1.12
C VAL A 162 -9.96 -15.45 -2.55
N VAL A 163 -10.01 -14.55 -3.52
CA VAL A 163 -10.18 -14.88 -4.94
C VAL A 163 -9.08 -15.82 -5.43
N LEU A 164 -7.81 -15.50 -5.15
CA LEU A 164 -6.68 -16.34 -5.56
C LEU A 164 -6.77 -17.75 -4.95
N THR A 165 -7.01 -17.85 -3.65
CA THR A 165 -7.04 -19.16 -2.97
C THR A 165 -8.27 -20.00 -3.32
N LEU A 166 -9.39 -19.38 -3.68
CA LEU A 166 -10.52 -20.09 -4.29
C LEU A 166 -10.12 -20.58 -5.69
N GLY A 167 -9.53 -19.71 -6.52
CA GLY A 167 -9.00 -20.10 -7.83
C GLY A 167 -8.00 -21.25 -7.76
N LEU A 168 -7.08 -21.25 -6.79
CA LEU A 168 -6.13 -22.34 -6.57
C LEU A 168 -6.78 -23.65 -6.11
N ALA A 169 -7.93 -23.59 -5.42
CA ALA A 169 -8.64 -24.78 -5.00
C ALA A 169 -9.34 -25.47 -6.19
N PHE A 170 -9.83 -24.70 -7.17
CA PHE A 170 -10.65 -25.22 -8.27
C PHE A 170 -9.91 -25.34 -9.62
N LEU A 171 -8.88 -24.52 -9.87
CA LEU A 171 -8.29 -24.33 -11.21
C LEU A 171 -6.80 -24.67 -11.28
N ARG A 172 -6.23 -25.36 -10.28
CA ARG A 172 -4.78 -25.59 -10.16
C ARG A 172 -4.15 -26.20 -11.42
N GLY A 173 -4.85 -27.13 -12.08
CA GLY A 173 -4.38 -27.77 -13.31
C GLY A 173 -4.42 -26.89 -14.56
N TRP A 174 -5.35 -25.94 -14.63
CA TRP A 174 -5.54 -25.03 -15.78
C TRP A 174 -4.58 -23.84 -15.76
N LEU A 175 -4.03 -23.51 -14.58
CA LEU A 175 -3.14 -22.37 -14.40
C LEU A 175 -1.69 -22.64 -14.84
N SER A 176 -1.27 -23.90 -14.98
CA SER A 176 0.12 -24.25 -15.30
C SER A 176 0.59 -23.83 -16.71
N PRO A 177 -0.14 -24.05 -17.82
CA PRO A 177 0.33 -23.59 -19.14
C PRO A 177 0.32 -22.06 -19.26
N PHE A 178 -0.70 -21.40 -18.69
CA PHE A 178 -0.80 -19.94 -18.70
C PHE A 178 0.37 -19.28 -17.98
N THR A 179 0.73 -19.80 -16.80
CA THR A 179 1.87 -19.28 -16.03
C THR A 179 3.20 -19.54 -16.72
N ALA A 180 3.36 -20.65 -17.44
CA ALA A 180 4.55 -20.92 -18.24
C ALA A 180 4.69 -19.92 -19.42
N GLY A 181 3.61 -19.66 -20.15
CA GLY A 181 3.59 -18.67 -21.23
C GLY A 181 3.91 -17.26 -20.73
N LEU A 182 3.33 -16.85 -19.59
CA LEU A 182 3.62 -15.57 -18.97
C LEU A 182 5.10 -15.45 -18.60
N LYS A 183 5.70 -16.47 -17.97
CA LYS A 183 7.14 -16.47 -17.63
C LYS A 183 8.04 -16.37 -18.85
N HIS A 184 7.66 -17.00 -19.97
CA HIS A 184 8.40 -16.89 -21.22
C HIS A 184 8.35 -15.48 -21.81
N LEU A 185 7.17 -14.85 -21.83
CA LEU A 185 6.98 -13.49 -22.32
C LEU A 185 7.80 -12.45 -21.53
N LEU A 186 8.10 -12.72 -20.27
CA LEU A 186 8.81 -11.81 -19.37
C LEU A 186 10.35 -11.94 -19.45
N GLN A 187 10.88 -12.65 -20.43
CA GLN A 187 12.32 -12.79 -20.63
C GLN A 187 12.87 -11.69 -21.56
N GLY A 188 14.13 -11.32 -21.35
CA GLY A 188 14.81 -10.30 -22.16
C GLY A 188 14.06 -8.97 -22.18
N ARG A 189 13.89 -8.38 -23.37
CA ARG A 189 13.18 -7.09 -23.55
C ARG A 189 11.69 -7.18 -23.20
N GLY A 190 11.10 -8.38 -23.26
CA GLY A 190 9.70 -8.62 -22.92
C GLY A 190 9.37 -8.28 -21.47
N LEU A 191 10.36 -8.35 -20.57
CA LEU A 191 10.22 -7.89 -19.18
C LEU A 191 9.72 -6.46 -19.08
N LEU A 192 10.22 -5.55 -19.93
CA LEU A 192 9.81 -4.14 -19.90
C LEU A 192 8.59 -3.91 -20.81
N VAL A 193 8.57 -4.48 -22.01
CA VAL A 193 7.56 -4.15 -23.03
C VAL A 193 6.15 -4.59 -22.63
N TRP A 194 5.95 -5.87 -22.29
CA TRP A 194 4.60 -6.41 -22.12
C TRP A 194 3.85 -5.83 -20.91
N PRO A 195 4.47 -5.71 -19.72
CA PRO A 195 3.78 -5.12 -18.59
C PRO A 195 3.52 -3.62 -18.76
N ILE A 196 4.43 -2.88 -19.41
CA ILE A 196 4.18 -1.46 -19.75
C ILE A 196 2.98 -1.34 -20.68
N LEU A 197 2.92 -2.17 -21.73
CA LEU A 197 1.80 -2.18 -22.67
C LEU A 197 0.49 -2.53 -21.97
N TYR A 198 0.47 -3.57 -21.14
CA TYR A 198 -0.68 -3.97 -20.35
C TYR A 198 -1.19 -2.80 -19.48
N LEU A 199 -0.30 -2.17 -18.70
CA LEU A 199 -0.63 -1.02 -17.86
C LEU A 199 -1.12 0.19 -18.67
N ALA A 200 -0.55 0.43 -19.85
CA ALA A 200 -0.97 1.50 -20.74
C ALA A 200 -2.38 1.25 -21.28
N VAL A 201 -2.70 0.02 -21.71
CA VAL A 201 -4.04 -0.37 -22.17
C VAL A 201 -5.06 -0.16 -21.06
N LEU A 202 -4.79 -0.63 -19.84
CA LEU A 202 -5.71 -0.40 -18.71
C LEU A 202 -5.98 1.09 -18.48
N ARG A 203 -4.96 1.95 -18.57
CA ARG A 203 -5.10 3.40 -18.38
C ARG A 203 -5.78 4.11 -19.54
N LEU A 204 -5.62 3.61 -20.75
CA LEU A 204 -6.22 4.23 -21.93
C LEU A 204 -7.68 3.83 -22.08
N VAL A 205 -8.03 2.59 -21.73
CA VAL A 205 -9.35 2.00 -21.99
C VAL A 205 -10.22 1.99 -20.73
N LEU A 206 -9.74 1.43 -19.62
CA LEU A 206 -10.57 1.20 -18.43
C LEU A 206 -10.62 2.39 -17.48
N PHE A 207 -9.50 3.10 -17.28
CA PHE A 207 -9.45 4.26 -16.39
C PHE A 207 -10.46 5.38 -16.76
N PRO A 208 -10.70 5.74 -18.04
CA PRO A 208 -11.76 6.68 -18.41
C PRO A 208 -13.16 6.26 -18.01
N ILE A 209 -13.43 4.95 -17.98
CA ILE A 209 -14.77 4.39 -17.77
C ILE A 209 -15.05 4.28 -16.27
N PHE A 210 -14.08 3.75 -15.51
CA PHE A 210 -14.28 3.39 -14.10
C PHE A 210 -13.60 4.34 -13.11
N GLY A 211 -12.53 5.04 -13.51
CA GLY A 211 -11.70 5.83 -12.59
C GLY A 211 -10.98 4.98 -11.54
N GLU A 212 -10.57 5.62 -10.43
CA GLU A 212 -10.13 4.96 -9.19
C GLU A 212 -11.03 5.49 -8.06
N THR A 213 -11.89 4.64 -7.50
CA THR A 213 -12.89 5.05 -6.49
C THR A 213 -12.47 4.71 -5.06
N MET A 214 -11.53 3.78 -4.88
CA MET A 214 -11.14 3.21 -3.58
C MET A 214 -12.27 2.45 -2.87
N GLU A 215 -13.35 2.14 -3.59
CA GLU A 215 -14.50 1.39 -3.09
C GLU A 215 -14.47 -0.04 -3.62
N VAL A 216 -14.56 -1.02 -2.73
CA VAL A 216 -14.45 -2.45 -3.09
C VAL A 216 -15.53 -2.91 -4.06
N GLY A 217 -16.70 -2.26 -4.08
CA GLY A 217 -17.82 -2.69 -4.93
C GLY A 217 -17.79 -2.14 -6.37
N SER A 218 -17.06 -1.04 -6.60
CA SER A 218 -17.19 -0.25 -7.85
C SER A 218 -15.85 0.00 -8.56
N ASP A 219 -14.70 -0.26 -7.93
CA ASP A 219 -13.37 0.11 -8.44
C ASP A 219 -12.79 -0.90 -9.45
N TRP A 220 -13.51 -1.15 -10.55
CA TRP A 220 -13.15 -2.20 -11.52
C TRP A 220 -11.77 -2.01 -12.15
N TYR A 221 -11.37 -0.77 -12.47
CA TYR A 221 -10.04 -0.50 -12.99
C TYR A 221 -8.95 -0.84 -11.96
N ALA A 222 -9.10 -0.41 -10.70
CA ALA A 222 -8.13 -0.74 -9.66
C ALA A 222 -8.10 -2.25 -9.37
N HIS A 223 -9.25 -2.92 -9.36
CA HIS A 223 -9.33 -4.37 -9.20
C HIS A 223 -8.53 -5.10 -10.28
N ILE A 224 -8.73 -4.78 -11.55
CA ILE A 224 -7.98 -5.41 -12.64
C ILE A 224 -6.49 -5.11 -12.51
N LEU A 225 -6.12 -3.85 -12.29
CA LEU A 225 -4.72 -3.43 -12.16
C LEU A 225 -4.01 -4.15 -11.00
N TYR A 226 -4.53 -4.03 -9.77
CA TYR A 226 -3.85 -4.48 -8.57
C TYR A 226 -3.97 -5.99 -8.37
N PHE A 227 -5.08 -6.61 -8.77
CA PHE A 227 -5.18 -8.07 -8.77
C PHE A 227 -4.20 -8.71 -9.76
N SER A 228 -4.03 -8.12 -10.95
CA SER A 228 -3.02 -8.59 -11.90
C SER A 228 -1.60 -8.43 -11.39
N LEU A 229 -1.26 -7.33 -10.70
CA LEU A 229 0.07 -7.19 -10.07
C LEU A 229 0.28 -8.15 -8.89
N PHE A 230 -0.76 -8.38 -8.07
CA PHE A 230 -0.74 -9.36 -6.98
C PHE A 230 -0.53 -10.78 -7.49
N THR A 231 -1.33 -11.21 -8.48
CA THR A 231 -1.20 -12.54 -9.09
C THR A 231 0.11 -12.69 -9.86
N PHE A 232 0.58 -11.63 -10.54
CA PHE A 232 1.90 -11.60 -11.14
C PHE A 232 2.99 -11.91 -10.11
N GLY A 233 2.98 -11.19 -8.98
CA GLY A 233 3.89 -11.44 -7.86
C GLY A 233 3.85 -12.87 -7.34
N TYR A 234 2.66 -13.47 -7.27
CA TYR A 234 2.51 -14.88 -6.89
C TYR A 234 3.21 -15.83 -7.89
N VAL A 235 3.07 -15.58 -9.20
CA VAL A 235 3.62 -16.43 -10.27
C VAL A 235 5.15 -16.34 -10.37
N ILE A 236 5.72 -15.14 -10.20
CA ILE A 236 7.17 -14.90 -10.34
C ILE A 236 7.99 -15.19 -9.08
N ALA A 237 7.34 -15.53 -7.96
CA ALA A 237 7.97 -15.63 -6.65
C ALA A 237 9.23 -16.51 -6.63
N GLU A 238 9.22 -17.60 -7.41
CA GLU A 238 10.30 -18.59 -7.52
C GLU A 238 10.93 -18.67 -8.92
N ASP A 239 10.61 -17.74 -9.80
CA ASP A 239 11.15 -17.77 -11.17
C ASP A 239 12.53 -17.12 -11.22
N GLU A 240 13.58 -17.91 -11.02
CA GLU A 240 14.96 -17.41 -11.04
C GLU A 240 15.35 -16.79 -12.40
N LYS A 241 14.72 -17.19 -13.51
CA LYS A 241 14.95 -16.54 -14.82
C LYS A 241 14.41 -15.12 -14.83
N PHE A 242 13.22 -14.91 -14.27
CA PHE A 242 12.67 -13.56 -14.07
C PHE A 242 13.61 -12.73 -13.18
N TRP A 243 14.05 -13.26 -12.04
CA TRP A 243 14.92 -12.52 -11.11
C TRP A 243 16.27 -12.17 -11.74
N ALA A 244 16.89 -13.10 -12.45
CA ALA A 244 18.13 -12.85 -13.19
C ALA A 244 17.93 -11.77 -14.28
N THR A 245 16.82 -11.82 -15.01
CA THR A 245 16.48 -10.80 -16.01
C THR A 245 16.26 -9.43 -15.37
N ALA A 246 15.53 -9.36 -14.26
CA ALA A 246 15.31 -8.11 -13.52
C ALA A 246 16.62 -7.50 -13.01
N VAL A 247 17.53 -8.33 -12.48
CA VAL A 247 18.89 -7.90 -12.12
C VAL A 247 19.64 -7.38 -13.35
N GLY A 248 19.63 -8.08 -14.48
CA GLY A 248 20.29 -7.67 -15.72
C GLY A 248 19.76 -6.34 -16.28
N TYR A 249 18.44 -6.11 -16.22
CA TYR A 249 17.78 -4.92 -16.74
C TYR A 249 17.70 -3.75 -15.75
N ARG A 250 18.13 -3.89 -14.49
CA ARG A 250 17.94 -2.88 -13.43
C ARG A 250 18.38 -1.46 -13.81
N ARG A 251 19.48 -1.30 -14.54
CA ARG A 251 20.01 0.01 -14.98
C ARG A 251 19.17 0.61 -16.11
N HIS A 252 18.80 -0.20 -17.09
CA HIS A 252 17.92 0.22 -18.18
C HIS A 252 16.53 0.60 -17.65
N ALA A 253 15.98 -0.20 -16.74
CA ALA A 253 14.72 0.08 -16.07
C ALA A 253 14.79 1.38 -15.25
N ALA A 254 15.88 1.62 -14.52
CA ALA A 254 16.09 2.87 -13.79
C ALA A 254 16.17 4.08 -14.72
N LEU A 255 16.88 3.97 -15.85
CA LEU A 255 16.95 5.04 -16.85
C LEU A 255 15.56 5.35 -17.43
N VAL A 256 14.81 4.32 -17.83
CA VAL A 256 13.43 4.49 -18.34
C VAL A 256 12.54 5.13 -17.28
N ALA A 257 12.68 4.75 -16.01
CA ALA A 257 11.91 5.33 -14.92
C ALA A 257 12.23 6.81 -14.73
N VAL A 258 13.50 7.19 -14.69
CA VAL A 258 13.95 8.59 -14.53
C VAL A 258 13.49 9.45 -15.70
N VAL A 259 13.67 8.98 -16.94
CA VAL A 259 13.22 9.70 -18.14
C VAL A 259 11.70 9.85 -18.14
N SER A 260 10.95 8.79 -17.83
CA SER A 260 9.50 8.84 -17.77
C SER A 260 9.00 9.79 -16.67
N LEU A 261 9.66 9.81 -15.50
CA LEU A 261 9.35 10.73 -14.41
C LEU A 261 9.64 12.18 -14.82
N ALA A 262 10.75 12.46 -15.49
CA ALA A 262 11.08 13.79 -15.98
C ALA A 262 10.04 14.30 -16.99
N ILE A 263 9.60 13.44 -17.91
CA ILE A 263 8.51 13.76 -18.85
C ILE A 263 7.22 14.06 -18.07
N LEU A 264 6.83 13.21 -17.13
CA LEU A 264 5.60 13.42 -16.34
C LEU A 264 5.67 14.70 -15.49
N ALA A 265 6.84 15.01 -14.91
CA ALA A 265 7.07 16.24 -14.17
C ALA A 265 6.93 17.47 -15.06
N CYS A 266 7.53 17.44 -16.25
CA CYS A 266 7.36 18.48 -17.27
C CYS A 266 5.88 18.67 -17.64
N LEU A 267 5.17 17.57 -17.92
CA LEU A 267 3.74 17.62 -18.23
C LEU A 267 2.89 18.18 -17.07
N LEU A 268 3.25 17.90 -15.81
CA LEU A 268 2.56 18.44 -14.64
C LEU A 268 2.74 19.97 -14.54
N VAL A 269 3.94 20.47 -14.82
CA VAL A 269 4.26 21.90 -14.71
C VAL A 269 3.70 22.71 -15.88
N VAL A 270 3.81 22.17 -17.10
CA VAL A 270 3.42 22.86 -18.34
C VAL A 270 1.91 22.79 -18.59
N TYR A 271 1.26 21.66 -18.27
CA TYR A 271 -0.16 21.44 -18.56
C TYR A 271 -1.00 21.29 -17.28
N PRO A 272 -1.54 22.40 -16.75
CA PRO A 272 -2.40 22.37 -15.57
C PRO A 272 -3.66 21.51 -15.79
N PRO A 273 -4.31 21.05 -14.70
CA PRO A 273 -5.57 20.31 -14.78
C PRO A 273 -6.62 21.08 -15.62
N GLY A 274 -7.27 20.39 -16.56
CA GLY A 274 -8.27 20.99 -17.45
C GLY A 274 -7.75 21.52 -18.80
N ALA A 275 -6.43 21.74 -18.94
CA ALA A 275 -5.84 22.27 -20.18
C ALA A 275 -5.16 21.20 -21.07
N ARG A 276 -5.41 19.90 -20.81
CA ARG A 276 -4.72 18.80 -21.50
C ARG A 276 -5.46 18.40 -22.76
N SER A 277 -4.80 18.50 -23.92
CA SER A 277 -5.29 17.89 -25.15
C SER A 277 -5.36 16.36 -25.04
N LEU A 278 -6.03 15.71 -25.99
CA LEU A 278 -6.07 14.25 -26.07
C LEU A 278 -4.66 13.66 -26.16
N GLY A 279 -3.79 14.24 -26.99
CA GLY A 279 -2.40 13.81 -27.14
C GLY A 279 -1.60 13.89 -25.84
N VAL A 280 -1.74 14.99 -25.09
CA VAL A 280 -1.09 15.16 -23.78
C VAL A 280 -1.63 14.14 -22.76
N THR A 281 -2.93 13.85 -22.80
CA THR A 281 -3.55 12.85 -21.91
C THR A 281 -3.05 11.44 -22.20
N VAL A 282 -2.96 11.07 -23.48
CA VAL A 282 -2.39 9.77 -23.91
C VAL A 282 -0.92 9.68 -23.48
N LEU A 283 -0.11 10.70 -23.77
CA LEU A 283 1.30 10.75 -23.39
C LEU A 283 1.48 10.62 -21.87
N HIS A 284 0.67 11.32 -21.08
CA HIS A 284 0.70 11.20 -19.62
C HIS A 284 0.35 9.79 -19.14
N ARG A 285 -0.66 9.13 -19.72
CA ARG A 285 -1.07 7.76 -19.33
C ARG A 285 -0.05 6.70 -19.71
N VAL A 286 0.54 6.82 -20.90
CA VAL A 286 1.62 5.93 -21.36
C VAL A 286 2.88 6.18 -20.52
N GLY A 287 3.28 7.44 -20.33
CA GLY A 287 4.43 7.80 -19.50
C GLY A 287 4.29 7.32 -18.05
N ARG A 288 3.08 7.40 -17.46
CA ARG A 288 2.80 6.85 -16.12
C ARG A 288 2.95 5.34 -16.08
N SER A 289 2.60 4.63 -17.15
CA SER A 289 2.74 3.17 -17.25
C SER A 289 4.21 2.76 -17.40
N MET A 290 4.95 3.48 -18.24
CA MET A 290 6.40 3.32 -18.37
C MET A 290 7.09 3.56 -17.03
N PHE A 291 6.80 4.69 -16.37
CA PHE A 291 7.37 5.03 -15.08
C PHE A 291 7.06 3.98 -14.01
N GLN A 292 5.78 3.60 -13.87
CA GLN A 292 5.36 2.62 -12.87
C GLN A 292 6.14 1.31 -12.99
N TRP A 293 6.10 0.68 -14.16
CA TRP A 293 6.68 -0.65 -14.31
C TRP A 293 8.20 -0.64 -14.27
N SER A 294 8.83 0.32 -14.95
CA SER A 294 10.28 0.42 -14.98
C SER A 294 10.86 0.73 -13.59
N ALA A 295 10.19 1.57 -12.79
CA ALA A 295 10.57 1.79 -11.39
C ALA A 295 10.45 0.50 -10.56
N MET A 296 9.38 -0.28 -10.74
CA MET A 296 9.20 -1.57 -10.06
C MET A 296 10.32 -2.56 -10.42
N VAL A 297 10.65 -2.71 -11.70
CA VAL A 297 11.74 -3.58 -12.17
C VAL A 297 13.09 -3.11 -11.63
N ALA A 298 13.36 -1.80 -11.64
CA ALA A 298 14.59 -1.24 -11.08
C ALA A 298 14.72 -1.55 -9.58
N ILE A 299 13.67 -1.31 -8.80
CA ILE A 299 13.67 -1.57 -7.35
C ILE A 299 13.85 -3.06 -7.05
N LEU A 300 13.14 -3.94 -7.75
CA LEU A 300 13.29 -5.40 -7.61
C LEU A 300 14.70 -5.86 -7.99
N GLY A 301 15.22 -5.37 -9.12
CA GLY A 301 16.53 -5.75 -9.65
C GLY A 301 17.69 -5.24 -8.77
N TYR A 302 17.63 -3.99 -8.29
CA TYR A 302 18.61 -3.48 -7.32
C TYR A 302 18.47 -4.14 -5.95
N GLY A 303 17.24 -4.36 -5.49
CA GLY A 303 17.00 -5.07 -4.22
C GLY A 303 17.62 -6.46 -4.23
N ARG A 304 17.38 -7.24 -5.29
CA ARG A 304 17.97 -8.58 -5.46
C ARG A 304 19.51 -8.54 -5.61
N ALA A 305 20.07 -7.50 -6.23
CA ALA A 305 21.50 -7.39 -6.46
C ALA A 305 22.30 -6.89 -5.22
N LEU A 306 21.69 -6.04 -4.39
CA LEU A 306 22.37 -5.36 -3.29
C LEU A 306 22.09 -5.97 -1.92
N ILE A 307 20.96 -6.66 -1.75
CA ILE A 307 20.52 -7.16 -0.44
C ILE A 307 20.78 -8.66 -0.36
N THR A 308 21.85 -9.03 0.34
CA THR A 308 22.36 -10.41 0.40
C THR A 308 22.06 -11.12 1.72
N GLY A 309 21.57 -10.41 2.75
CA GLY A 309 21.42 -10.99 4.08
C GLY A 309 20.42 -10.30 4.98
N PRO A 310 20.16 -10.90 6.17
CA PRO A 310 19.26 -10.33 7.15
C PRO A 310 19.83 -9.04 7.75
N HIS A 311 18.94 -8.10 8.09
CA HIS A 311 19.29 -6.91 8.85
C HIS A 311 18.39 -6.81 10.10
N PRO A 312 18.94 -6.59 11.32
CA PRO A 312 18.15 -6.56 12.56
C PRO A 312 17.05 -5.50 12.53
N VAL A 313 17.36 -4.29 12.06
CA VAL A 313 16.38 -3.19 11.96
C VAL A 313 15.24 -3.55 11.00
N ILE A 314 15.54 -4.20 9.87
CA ILE A 314 14.52 -4.61 8.89
C ILE A 314 13.65 -5.73 9.46
N THR A 315 14.24 -6.63 10.25
CA THR A 315 13.48 -7.68 10.95
C THR A 315 12.52 -7.08 11.98
N TYR A 316 12.97 -6.08 12.73
CA TYR A 316 12.12 -5.32 13.65
C TYR A 316 11.00 -4.59 12.91
N LEU A 317 11.34 -3.78 11.91
CA LEU A 317 10.37 -2.99 11.15
C LEU A 317 9.35 -3.85 10.43
N ASN A 318 9.73 -5.00 9.87
CA ASN A 318 8.75 -5.92 9.27
C ASN A 318 7.69 -6.41 10.26
N ARG A 319 8.01 -6.52 11.55
CA ARG A 319 7.03 -6.91 12.58
C ARG A 319 6.09 -5.75 12.95
N SER A 320 6.55 -4.51 12.82
CA SER A 320 5.76 -3.31 13.16
C SER A 320 4.97 -2.74 11.97
N VAL A 321 5.31 -3.12 10.73
CA VAL A 321 4.73 -2.58 9.49
C VAL A 321 3.20 -2.58 9.50
N LEU A 322 2.54 -3.67 9.90
CA LEU A 322 1.08 -3.73 9.88
C LEU A 322 0.46 -2.75 10.89
N THR A 323 0.99 -2.71 12.11
CA THR A 323 0.54 -1.76 13.14
C THR A 323 0.75 -0.32 12.69
N CYS A 324 1.95 0.01 12.19
CA CYS A 324 2.27 1.35 11.70
C CYS A 324 1.37 1.72 10.51
N TYR A 325 1.16 0.82 9.56
CA TYR A 325 0.24 1.04 8.44
C TYR A 325 -1.18 1.33 8.89
N VAL A 326 -1.71 0.61 9.88
CA VAL A 326 -3.09 0.82 10.33
C VAL A 326 -3.22 2.18 11.04
N LEU A 327 -2.23 2.57 11.83
CA LEU A 327 -2.26 3.77 12.67
C LEU A 327 -1.83 5.07 11.97
N HIS A 328 -0.94 4.99 10.97
CA HIS A 328 -0.18 6.17 10.53
C HIS A 328 -1.03 7.36 10.11
N GLN A 329 -2.11 7.15 9.35
CA GLN A 329 -2.90 8.27 8.86
C GLN A 329 -3.66 8.96 10.00
N THR A 330 -4.20 8.22 10.96
CA THR A 330 -4.86 8.82 12.13
C THR A 330 -3.88 9.62 12.98
N VAL A 331 -2.72 9.04 13.26
CA VAL A 331 -1.65 9.72 14.02
C VAL A 331 -1.19 10.98 13.30
N LEU A 332 -0.95 10.87 11.99
CA LEU A 332 -0.52 11.97 11.12
C LEU A 332 -1.54 13.10 11.11
N ILE A 333 -2.82 12.81 10.88
CA ILE A 333 -3.89 13.82 10.84
C ILE A 333 -4.09 14.46 12.21
N ALA A 334 -4.07 13.68 13.30
CA ALA A 334 -4.17 14.23 14.65
C ALA A 334 -3.01 15.19 14.97
N PHE A 335 -1.77 14.79 14.66
CA PHE A 335 -0.60 15.62 14.89
C PHE A 335 -0.58 16.86 13.99
N ALA A 336 -0.88 16.70 12.69
CA ALA A 336 -0.93 17.81 11.75
C ALA A 336 -2.02 18.83 12.10
N TYR A 337 -3.20 18.37 12.53
CA TYR A 337 -4.27 19.26 13.01
C TYR A 337 -3.85 20.03 14.26
N TRP A 338 -3.28 19.34 15.25
CA TRP A 338 -2.76 19.99 16.46
C TRP A 338 -1.68 21.03 16.10
N TRP A 339 -0.74 20.67 15.24
CA TRP A 339 0.32 21.59 14.79
C TRP A 339 -0.25 22.81 14.07
N MET A 340 -1.19 22.59 13.14
CA MET A 340 -1.89 23.64 12.40
C MET A 340 -2.52 24.68 13.34
N ARG A 341 -3.19 24.23 14.41
CA ARG A 341 -3.89 25.11 15.36
C ARG A 341 -2.96 25.96 16.24
N ASN A 342 -1.74 25.51 16.48
CA ASN A 342 -0.81 26.19 17.39
C ASN A 342 0.26 26.99 16.66
N PHE A 343 0.73 26.51 15.49
CA PHE A 343 1.89 27.06 14.79
C PHE A 343 1.64 27.37 13.31
N GLY A 344 0.49 26.93 12.76
CA GLY A 344 0.26 26.92 11.31
C GLY A 344 1.01 25.80 10.59
N LEU A 345 0.59 25.49 9.36
CA LEU A 345 1.26 24.48 8.51
C LEU A 345 2.06 25.16 7.41
N ASP A 346 3.37 25.23 7.60
CA ASP A 346 4.34 25.68 6.62
C ASP A 346 5.17 24.51 6.05
N THR A 347 5.96 24.76 5.01
CA THR A 347 6.80 23.71 4.39
C THR A 347 7.81 23.11 5.38
N GLY A 348 8.26 23.88 6.39
CA GLY A 348 9.19 23.40 7.42
C GLY A 348 8.60 22.31 8.32
N SER A 349 7.29 22.38 8.60
CA SER A 349 6.58 21.39 9.40
C SER A 349 6.48 20.00 8.76
N PHE A 350 6.73 19.86 7.45
CA PHE A 350 6.65 18.58 6.73
C PHE A 350 7.52 17.47 7.36
N PHE A 351 8.80 17.73 7.56
CA PHE A 351 9.73 16.72 8.11
C PHE A 351 9.40 16.38 9.56
N LEU A 352 8.97 17.37 10.34
CA LEU A 352 8.55 17.18 11.72
C LEU A 352 7.33 16.27 11.80
N ILE A 353 6.32 16.47 10.97
CA ILE A 353 5.12 15.62 10.92
C ILE A 353 5.48 14.19 10.53
N VAL A 354 6.35 13.99 9.52
CA VAL A 354 6.82 12.65 9.13
C VAL A 354 7.51 11.95 10.31
N VAL A 355 8.49 12.60 10.92
CA VAL A 355 9.28 12.02 12.03
C VAL A 355 8.39 11.74 13.25
N ALA A 356 7.52 12.68 13.63
CA ALA A 356 6.58 12.50 14.74
C ALA A 356 5.62 11.34 14.48
N THR A 357 5.11 11.21 13.25
CA THR A 357 4.22 10.10 12.87
C THR A 357 4.94 8.75 12.98
N ILE A 358 6.18 8.66 12.48
CA ILE A 358 7.00 7.44 12.57
C ILE A 358 7.27 7.09 14.04
N ALA A 359 7.75 8.06 14.83
CA ALA A 359 8.07 7.86 16.24
C ALA A 359 6.84 7.40 17.04
N CYS A 360 5.70 8.07 16.87
CA CYS A 360 4.46 7.72 17.56
C CYS A 360 3.94 6.34 17.13
N CYS A 361 3.96 6.00 15.83
CA CYS A 361 3.55 4.67 15.37
C CYS A 361 4.43 3.55 15.96
N LEU A 362 5.75 3.77 16.03
CA LEU A 362 6.68 2.80 16.61
C LEU A 362 6.51 2.68 18.13
N ALA A 363 6.26 3.80 18.83
CA ALA A 363 5.97 3.79 20.26
C ALA A 363 4.67 3.01 20.57
N LEU A 364 3.60 3.28 19.82
CA LEU A 364 2.33 2.56 19.94
C LEU A 364 2.48 1.06 19.63
N TYR A 365 3.31 0.71 18.65
CA TYR A 365 3.65 -0.69 18.38
C TYR A 365 4.35 -1.36 19.58
N GLU A 366 5.32 -0.68 20.21
CA GLU A 366 6.00 -1.23 21.38
C GLU A 366 5.06 -1.39 22.58
N VAL A 367 4.17 -0.42 22.82
CA VAL A 367 3.11 -0.54 23.83
C VAL A 367 2.22 -1.75 23.54
N GLN A 368 1.71 -1.90 22.32
CA GLN A 368 0.91 -3.06 21.90
C GLN A 368 1.67 -4.38 22.15
N ARG A 369 2.95 -4.42 21.79
CA ARG A 369 3.81 -5.59 21.94
C ARG A 369 4.01 -5.96 23.41
N GLN A 370 4.22 -4.98 24.29
CA GLN A 370 4.38 -5.19 25.74
C GLN A 370 3.07 -5.66 26.37
N LEU A 371 1.93 -5.01 26.07
CA LEU A 371 0.61 -5.42 26.56
C LEU A 371 0.27 -6.86 26.14
N THR A 372 0.53 -7.21 24.89
CA THR A 372 0.31 -8.58 24.39
C THR A 372 1.17 -9.61 25.13
N ARG A 373 2.41 -9.26 25.48
CA ARG A 373 3.29 -10.13 26.29
C ARG A 373 2.73 -10.32 27.70
N LEU A 374 2.29 -9.24 28.35
CA LEU A 374 1.72 -9.28 29.70
C LEU A 374 0.41 -10.08 29.76
N LEU A 375 -0.47 -9.90 28.78
CA LEU A 375 -1.72 -10.66 28.68
C LEU A 375 -1.46 -12.16 28.48
N LYS A 376 -0.47 -12.52 27.64
CA LYS A 376 -0.08 -13.93 27.45
C LYS A 376 0.48 -14.55 28.73
N ALA A 377 1.32 -13.82 29.47
CA ALA A 377 1.88 -14.27 30.74
C ALA A 377 0.80 -14.50 31.81
N ARG A 378 -0.30 -13.74 31.79
CA ARG A 378 -1.45 -13.95 32.68
C ARG A 378 -2.35 -15.12 32.28
N SER A 379 -2.39 -15.46 30.98
CA SER A 379 -3.26 -16.53 30.44
C SER A 379 -2.66 -17.94 30.50
N THR A 380 -1.39 -18.10 30.89
CA THR A 380 -0.81 -19.42 31.19
C THR A 380 -1.20 -19.82 32.61
N PRO A 381 -2.08 -20.80 32.82
CA PRO A 381 -2.37 -21.26 34.17
C PRO A 381 -1.11 -21.89 34.75
N VAL A 382 -0.65 -21.36 35.87
CA VAL A 382 0.33 -22.03 36.73
C VAL A 382 -0.44 -23.14 37.46
N PHE A 383 -0.69 -24.26 36.78
CA PHE A 383 -1.08 -25.48 37.49
C PHE A 383 0.20 -26.05 38.11
N PRO A 384 0.32 -26.17 39.45
CA PRO A 384 1.34 -27.01 40.03
C PRO A 384 1.06 -28.44 39.58
N THR A 385 1.85 -28.93 38.63
CA THR A 385 1.94 -30.37 38.38
C THR A 385 2.49 -31.00 39.65
N GLN A 386 1.67 -31.86 40.27
CA GLN A 386 1.93 -32.72 41.43
C GLN A 386 1.51 -32.15 42.79
N LEU A 387 0.26 -32.43 43.16
CA LEU A 387 -0.07 -32.73 44.56
C LEU A 387 0.56 -34.09 44.89
N PRO A 388 1.36 -34.23 45.95
CA PRO A 388 1.80 -35.54 46.41
C PRO A 388 0.56 -36.33 46.85
N LEU A 389 0.34 -37.48 46.23
CA LEU A 389 -0.58 -38.49 46.73
C LEU A 389 -0.04 -38.96 48.10
N ALA A 390 -0.83 -38.75 49.15
CA ALA A 390 -0.72 -39.45 50.42
C ALA A 390 -1.84 -40.48 50.51
#